data_AF-A0A356F9A3-F1
#
_entry.id   AF-A0A356F9A3-F1
#
_cell.length_a   1.000
_cell.length_b   1.000
_cell.length_c   1.000
_cell.angle_alpha   90.00
_cell.angle_beta   90.00
_cell.angle_gamma   90.00
#
_symmetry.space_group_name_H-M   'P 1'
#
loop_
_entity.id
_entity.type
_entity.pdbx_description
1 polymer ?
#
loop_
_entity_poly.entity_id
_entity_poly.type
_entity_poly.pdbx_seq_one_letter_code
_entity_poly.pdbx_strand_id
1 'polypeptide(L)'
;MSSLALSLSLLAFSVTADSGAETGSYARFARLALDCLHREYPNKIAHVLQGDRDAKPPRELTPVFFGCFDWHSAVHGHWLLVRLCRLDREGAYVAEARVALAKSFTAGRVRGELKYLRGKGRVSFERPYGLAWLLQLHAELAEWDDPQVRQWRLALDPLAAEAAGRFKSWLPKLTHPARTGEHSQSAFALGLVLDWARKTGDREMEALVIRRALDYYGRDKGWSFSFEPGGQDFLSPGLAEADLMRRVLGPR
;
A
#
# COMPACT_ATOMS: atom_id res chain seq x y z
N MET A 1 6.05 -64.46 -14.52
CA MET A 1 6.51 -63.05 -14.66
C MET A 1 5.30 -62.24 -15.11
N SER A 2 4.53 -61.73 -14.15
CA SER A 2 3.28 -61.00 -14.42
C SER A 2 3.55 -59.50 -14.38
N SER A 3 3.35 -58.82 -15.51
CA SER A 3 3.29 -57.36 -15.58
C SER A 3 1.82 -56.93 -15.62
N LEU A 4 1.31 -56.41 -14.51
CA LEU A 4 0.07 -55.65 -14.48
C LEU A 4 0.39 -54.20 -14.86
N ALA A 5 -0.15 -53.73 -15.96
CA ALA A 5 -0.17 -52.31 -16.34
C ALA A 5 -1.33 -51.63 -15.58
N LEU A 6 -1.00 -50.67 -14.72
CA LEU A 6 -1.98 -49.81 -14.06
C LEU A 6 -2.09 -48.51 -14.87
N SER A 7 -3.13 -48.40 -15.69
CA SER A 7 -3.49 -47.19 -16.42
C SER A 7 -4.12 -46.16 -15.47
N LEU A 8 -3.37 -45.10 -15.17
CA LEU A 8 -3.82 -43.96 -14.38
C LEU A 8 -4.53 -42.96 -15.31
N SER A 9 -5.86 -42.92 -15.28
CA SER A 9 -6.64 -41.91 -16.00
C SER A 9 -6.51 -40.55 -15.31
N LEU A 10 -5.77 -39.61 -15.93
CA LEU A 10 -5.76 -38.21 -15.53
C LEU A 10 -7.10 -37.55 -15.89
N LEU A 11 -7.91 -37.22 -14.88
CA LEU A 11 -8.97 -36.20 -15.04
C LEU A 11 -8.30 -34.82 -15.10
N ALA A 12 -8.21 -34.26 -16.31
CA ALA A 12 -7.90 -32.86 -16.50
C ALA A 12 -9.12 -32.01 -16.11
N PHE A 13 -9.09 -31.40 -14.92
CA PHE A 13 -9.98 -30.29 -14.61
C PHE A 13 -9.49 -29.07 -15.39
N SER A 14 -10.18 -28.76 -16.49
CA SER A 14 -10.04 -27.45 -17.13
C SER A 14 -10.73 -26.42 -16.24
N VAL A 15 -9.94 -25.57 -15.57
CA VAL A 15 -10.46 -24.34 -14.97
C VAL A 15 -10.69 -23.35 -16.11
N THR A 16 -11.93 -23.28 -16.58
CA THR A 16 -12.40 -22.11 -17.31
C THR A 16 -12.60 -20.99 -16.29
N ALA A 17 -11.77 -19.95 -16.36
CA ALA A 17 -12.01 -18.73 -15.61
C ALA A 17 -13.33 -18.12 -16.07
N ASP A 18 -14.35 -18.18 -15.21
CA ASP A 18 -15.61 -17.52 -15.43
C ASP A 18 -15.43 -16.01 -15.16
N SER A 19 -15.49 -15.20 -16.21
CA SER A 19 -15.43 -13.73 -16.12
C SER A 19 -16.55 -13.12 -15.25
N GLY A 20 -17.63 -13.87 -14.98
CA GLY A 20 -18.68 -13.47 -14.04
C GLY A 20 -18.29 -13.58 -12.57
N ALA A 21 -17.35 -14.45 -12.22
CA ALA A 21 -16.86 -14.61 -10.85
C ALA A 21 -15.93 -13.47 -10.41
N GLU A 22 -15.18 -12.88 -11.35
CA GLU A 22 -14.28 -11.76 -11.08
C GLU A 22 -15.04 -10.45 -10.74
N THR A 23 -16.13 -10.16 -11.45
CA THR A 23 -16.97 -8.98 -11.20
C THR A 23 -17.72 -9.07 -9.86
N GLY A 24 -18.18 -10.27 -9.47
CA GLY A 24 -18.73 -10.52 -8.13
C GLY A 24 -17.71 -10.30 -7.00
N SER A 25 -16.42 -10.55 -7.27
CA SER A 25 -15.33 -10.33 -6.34
C SER A 25 -15.03 -8.83 -6.13
N TYR A 26 -15.03 -8.04 -7.22
CA TYR A 26 -14.75 -6.61 -7.16
C TYR A 26 -15.80 -5.83 -6.39
N ALA A 27 -17.09 -6.09 -6.64
CA ALA A 27 -18.17 -5.43 -5.91
C ALA A 27 -18.10 -5.72 -4.40
N ARG A 28 -17.74 -6.96 -4.00
CA ARG A 28 -17.56 -7.33 -2.59
C ARG A 28 -16.39 -6.58 -1.95
N PHE A 29 -15.24 -6.49 -2.62
CA PHE A 29 -14.09 -5.74 -2.11
C PHE A 29 -14.35 -4.24 -2.06
N ALA A 30 -15.05 -3.69 -3.05
CA ALA A 30 -15.46 -2.30 -3.04
C ALA A 30 -16.38 -2.00 -1.86
N ARG A 31 -17.36 -2.88 -1.57
CA ARG A 31 -18.24 -2.74 -0.40
C ARG A 31 -17.47 -2.69 0.91
N LEU A 32 -16.50 -3.59 1.10
CA LEU A 32 -15.64 -3.61 2.30
C LEU A 32 -14.92 -2.27 2.52
N ALA A 33 -14.37 -1.69 1.44
CA ALA A 33 -13.72 -0.40 1.52
C ALA A 33 -14.72 0.73 1.80
N LEU A 34 -15.84 0.78 1.07
CA LEU A 34 -16.91 1.77 1.24
C LEU A 34 -17.49 1.78 2.67
N ASP A 35 -17.64 0.60 3.28
CA ASP A 35 -18.14 0.45 4.66
C ASP A 35 -17.20 1.07 5.72
N CYS A 36 -15.91 1.19 5.43
CA CYS A 36 -14.94 1.70 6.41
C CYS A 36 -14.39 3.09 6.08
N LEU A 37 -14.37 3.52 4.81
CA LEU A 37 -13.68 4.73 4.34
C LEU A 37 -13.95 6.00 5.15
N HIS A 38 -15.18 6.18 5.61
CA HIS A 38 -15.59 7.32 6.45
C HIS A 38 -16.20 6.89 7.80
N ARG A 39 -16.05 5.63 8.19
CA ARG A 39 -16.47 5.12 9.50
C ARG A 39 -15.40 5.46 10.53
N GLU A 40 -15.73 6.38 11.43
CA GLU A 40 -14.74 6.94 12.38
C GLU A 40 -14.40 6.01 13.55
N TYR A 41 -15.28 5.09 13.96
CA TYR A 41 -15.04 4.22 15.12
C TYR A 41 -15.45 2.76 14.89
N PRO A 42 -14.76 1.79 15.53
CA PRO A 42 -13.55 1.95 16.35
C PRO A 42 -12.33 2.37 15.51
N ASN A 43 -11.41 3.14 16.12
CA ASN A 43 -10.18 3.61 15.46
C ASN A 43 -8.98 3.59 16.43
N LYS A 44 -7.84 3.13 15.93
CA LYS A 44 -6.56 2.99 16.63
C LYS A 44 -5.66 4.14 16.21
N ILE A 45 -5.55 5.11 17.10
CA ILE A 45 -4.62 6.24 16.94
C ILE A 45 -3.32 5.90 17.67
N ALA A 46 -2.20 5.97 16.95
CA ALA A 46 -0.87 5.81 17.50
C ALA A 46 0.00 7.03 17.18
N HIS A 47 0.17 7.93 18.16
CA HIS A 47 1.15 9.02 18.11
C HIS A 47 1.62 9.40 19.51
N VAL A 48 2.72 10.15 19.59
CA VAL A 48 3.19 10.75 20.84
C VAL A 48 2.38 12.01 21.14
N LEU A 49 1.76 12.08 22.31
CA LEU A 49 1.08 13.27 22.82
C LEU A 49 2.11 14.24 23.40
N GLN A 50 2.14 15.50 22.92
CA GLN A 50 2.92 16.58 23.52
C GLN A 50 2.14 17.30 24.63
N GLY A 51 0.81 17.11 24.67
CA GLY A 51 -0.09 17.60 25.70
C GLY A 51 -1.55 17.33 25.30
N ASP A 52 -2.50 17.74 26.15
CA ASP A 52 -3.93 17.39 26.01
C ASP A 52 -4.54 17.75 24.65
N ARG A 53 -4.02 18.80 24.00
CA ARG A 53 -4.50 19.25 22.68
C ARG A 53 -4.23 18.27 21.55
N ASP A 54 -3.36 17.27 21.76
CA ASP A 54 -3.09 16.23 20.77
C ASP A 54 -4.09 15.07 20.83
N ALA A 55 -4.80 14.91 21.96
CA ALA A 55 -5.86 13.92 22.12
C ALA A 55 -7.15 14.40 21.43
N LYS A 56 -7.30 14.04 20.17
CA LYS A 56 -8.41 14.48 19.30
C LYS A 56 -9.06 13.32 18.56
N PRO A 57 -10.32 13.48 18.10
CA PRO A 57 -10.98 12.46 17.29
C PRO A 57 -10.28 12.29 15.93
N PRO A 58 -10.35 11.09 15.30
CA PRO A 58 -9.66 10.79 14.04
C PRO A 58 -9.91 11.83 12.95
N ARG A 59 -11.16 12.31 12.77
CA ARG A 59 -11.50 13.29 11.73
C ARG A 59 -10.80 14.64 11.86
N GLU A 60 -10.36 15.00 13.07
CA GLU A 60 -9.59 16.22 13.32
C GLU A 60 -8.08 16.02 13.18
N LEU A 61 -7.62 14.77 13.35
CA LEU A 61 -6.22 14.40 13.23
C LEU A 61 -5.85 14.14 11.78
N THR A 62 -6.53 13.22 11.10
CA THR A 62 -6.16 12.74 9.76
C THR A 62 -7.36 12.83 8.80
N PRO A 63 -7.82 14.04 8.46
CA PRO A 63 -9.12 14.27 7.81
C PRO A 63 -9.27 13.67 6.39
N VAL A 64 -8.19 13.26 5.72
CA VAL A 64 -8.28 12.48 4.48
C VAL A 64 -8.49 11.00 4.81
N PHE A 65 -7.74 10.48 5.77
CA PHE A 65 -7.62 9.06 6.11
C PHE A 65 -8.03 8.80 7.58
N PHE A 66 -9.21 9.26 7.98
CA PHE A 66 -9.71 9.11 9.36
C PHE A 66 -10.60 7.87 9.56
N GLY A 67 -11.06 7.26 8.47
CA GLY A 67 -11.91 6.09 8.52
C GLY A 67 -11.14 4.81 8.84
N CYS A 68 -11.84 3.68 8.77
CA CYS A 68 -11.32 2.35 9.03
C CYS A 68 -10.68 2.21 10.43
N PHE A 69 -10.05 1.07 10.70
CA PHE A 69 -9.49 0.79 12.02
C PHE A 69 -8.25 1.64 12.33
N ASP A 70 -7.42 1.97 11.35
CA ASP A 70 -6.28 2.87 11.51
C ASP A 70 -5.95 3.60 10.20
N TRP A 71 -4.98 4.50 10.26
CA TRP A 71 -4.63 5.41 9.17
C TRP A 71 -4.21 4.69 7.89
N HIS A 72 -3.29 3.73 7.98
CA HIS A 72 -2.85 3.02 6.77
C HIS A 72 -3.95 2.10 6.23
N SER A 73 -4.80 1.51 7.07
CA SER A 73 -5.97 0.76 6.60
C SER A 73 -6.91 1.65 5.79
N ALA A 74 -7.10 2.91 6.20
CA ALA A 74 -7.85 3.88 5.40
C ALA A 74 -7.14 4.17 4.08
N VAL A 75 -5.83 4.40 4.07
CA VAL A 75 -5.06 4.60 2.82
C VAL A 75 -5.23 3.41 1.86
N HIS A 76 -5.18 2.17 2.37
CA HIS A 76 -5.38 0.97 1.55
C HIS A 76 -6.80 0.91 1.00
N GLY A 77 -7.81 1.20 1.81
CA GLY A 77 -9.21 1.22 1.36
C GLY A 77 -9.40 2.21 0.21
N HIS A 78 -8.79 3.39 0.30
CA HIS A 78 -8.80 4.38 -0.77
C HIS A 78 -8.07 3.87 -2.02
N TRP A 79 -6.87 3.29 -1.87
CA TRP A 79 -6.14 2.69 -3.00
C TRP A 79 -6.94 1.58 -3.67
N LEU A 80 -7.54 0.68 -2.88
CA LEU A 80 -8.34 -0.43 -3.37
C LEU A 80 -9.51 0.08 -4.22
N LEU A 81 -10.25 1.09 -3.75
CA LEU A 81 -11.36 1.65 -4.52
C LEU A 81 -10.89 2.30 -5.82
N VAL A 82 -9.81 3.09 -5.78
CA VAL A 82 -9.23 3.69 -6.99
C VAL A 82 -8.83 2.60 -7.99
N ARG A 83 -8.17 1.54 -7.51
CA ARG A 83 -7.74 0.41 -8.33
C ARG A 83 -8.92 -0.35 -8.94
N LEU A 84 -9.94 -0.68 -8.14
CA LEU A 84 -11.13 -1.37 -8.62
C LEU A 84 -11.86 -0.55 -9.67
N CYS A 85 -12.09 0.76 -9.43
CA CYS A 85 -12.72 1.62 -10.44
C CYS A 85 -11.91 1.77 -11.72
N ARG A 86 -10.57 1.63 -11.67
CA ARG A 86 -9.73 1.62 -12.87
C ARG A 86 -9.82 0.29 -13.63
N LEU A 87 -9.86 -0.83 -12.92
CA LEU A 87 -9.91 -2.18 -13.50
C LEU A 87 -11.30 -2.51 -14.07
N ASP A 88 -12.36 -2.02 -13.44
CA ASP A 88 -13.75 -2.20 -13.84
C ASP A 88 -14.49 -0.86 -13.73
N ARG A 89 -14.49 -0.11 -14.84
CA ARG A 89 -15.02 1.25 -14.91
C ARG A 89 -16.54 1.33 -14.92
N GLU A 90 -17.22 0.23 -15.19
CA GLU A 90 -18.68 0.14 -15.30
C GLU A 90 -19.32 -0.63 -14.14
N GLY A 91 -18.51 -1.10 -13.18
CA GLY A 91 -18.98 -1.78 -11.99
C GLY A 91 -20.03 -0.97 -11.23
N ALA A 92 -21.06 -1.66 -10.71
CA ALA A 92 -22.19 -1.02 -10.02
C ALA A 92 -21.77 -0.16 -8.80
N TYR A 93 -20.59 -0.42 -8.23
CA TYR A 93 -20.02 0.33 -7.11
C TYR A 93 -19.30 1.62 -7.52
N VAL A 94 -19.00 1.83 -8.81
CA VAL A 94 -18.13 2.92 -9.27
C VAL A 94 -18.71 4.30 -8.94
N ALA A 95 -20.02 4.50 -9.14
CA ALA A 95 -20.66 5.78 -8.84
C ALA A 95 -20.54 6.14 -7.34
N GLU A 96 -20.84 5.19 -6.45
CA GLU A 96 -20.70 5.36 -4.99
C GLU A 96 -19.24 5.60 -4.60
N ALA A 97 -18.32 4.81 -5.15
CA ALA A 97 -16.88 4.93 -4.91
C ALA A 97 -16.34 6.31 -5.30
N ARG A 98 -16.71 6.85 -6.47
CA ARG A 98 -16.26 8.19 -6.90
C ARG A 98 -16.75 9.28 -5.96
N VAL A 99 -17.99 9.18 -5.47
CA VAL A 99 -18.53 10.12 -4.46
C VAL A 99 -17.74 10.02 -3.14
N ALA A 100 -17.48 8.80 -2.67
CA ALA A 100 -16.73 8.57 -1.44
C ALA A 100 -15.28 9.10 -1.53
N LEU A 101 -14.58 8.80 -2.63
CA LEU A 101 -13.22 9.27 -2.88
C LEU A 101 -13.15 10.81 -3.00
N ALA A 102 -14.10 11.43 -3.72
CA ALA A 102 -14.17 12.88 -3.86
C ALA A 102 -14.36 13.61 -2.51
N LYS A 103 -15.10 13.00 -1.57
CA LYS A 103 -15.27 13.53 -0.21
C LYS A 103 -13.96 13.54 0.58
N SER A 104 -13.05 12.60 0.33
CA SER A 104 -11.73 12.52 0.97
C SER A 104 -10.71 13.44 0.31
N PHE A 105 -10.61 13.41 -1.02
CA PHE A 105 -9.52 14.02 -1.81
C PHE A 105 -9.75 15.51 -2.11
N THR A 106 -9.92 16.29 -1.06
CA THR A 106 -10.07 17.75 -1.15
C THR A 106 -8.81 18.46 -0.66
N ALA A 107 -8.47 19.59 -1.27
CA ALA A 107 -7.33 20.41 -0.84
C ALA A 107 -7.42 20.83 0.64
N GLY A 108 -8.63 21.06 1.16
CA GLY A 108 -8.85 21.39 2.57
C GLY A 108 -8.46 20.27 3.52
N ARG A 109 -8.90 19.04 3.25
CA ARG A 109 -8.53 17.87 4.04
C ARG A 109 -7.05 17.57 3.93
N VAL A 110 -6.48 17.65 2.72
CA VAL A 110 -5.04 17.45 2.52
C VAL A 110 -4.19 18.43 3.34
N ARG A 111 -4.60 19.70 3.45
CA ARG A 111 -3.91 20.65 4.35
C ARG A 111 -3.97 20.23 5.82
N GLY A 112 -5.09 19.69 6.27
CA GLY A 112 -5.23 19.15 7.63
C GLY A 112 -4.34 17.93 7.86
N GLU A 113 -4.30 17.01 6.90
CA GLU A 113 -3.45 15.82 6.90
C GLU A 113 -1.96 16.20 6.98
N LEU A 114 -1.52 17.16 6.16
CA LEU A 114 -0.16 17.70 6.21
C LEU A 114 0.18 18.34 7.55
N LYS A 115 -0.74 19.13 8.10
CA LYS A 115 -0.57 19.73 9.44
C LYS A 115 -0.37 18.61 10.48
N TYR A 116 -1.11 17.51 10.36
CA TYR A 116 -0.92 16.38 11.24
C TYR A 116 0.43 15.73 11.06
N LEU A 117 0.80 15.32 9.85
CA LEU A 117 2.08 14.67 9.57
C LEU A 117 3.26 15.52 10.07
N ARG A 118 3.24 16.83 9.83
CA ARG A 118 4.31 17.78 10.22
C ARG A 118 4.33 18.15 11.70
N GLY A 119 3.40 17.63 12.50
CA GLY A 119 3.35 17.88 13.94
C GLY A 119 4.61 17.41 14.67
N LYS A 120 4.94 18.08 15.78
CA LYS A 120 6.06 17.70 16.65
C LYS A 120 5.90 16.24 17.11
N GLY A 121 7.00 15.47 17.07
CA GLY A 121 6.99 14.06 17.46
C GLY A 121 6.41 13.09 16.43
N ARG A 122 6.00 13.57 15.24
CA ARG A 122 5.37 12.73 14.19
C ARG A 122 6.29 12.41 13.01
N VAL A 123 7.60 12.64 13.15
CA VAL A 123 8.59 12.35 12.10
C VAL A 123 8.60 10.87 11.69
N SER A 124 8.28 9.96 12.62
CA SER A 124 8.23 8.52 12.40
C SER A 124 6.87 7.96 12.06
N PHE A 125 5.82 8.78 12.07
CA PHE A 125 4.45 8.33 11.83
C PHE A 125 4.35 7.56 10.52
N GLU A 126 3.82 6.35 10.61
CA GLU A 126 3.54 5.43 9.49
C GLU A 126 4.75 5.02 8.64
N ARG A 127 5.98 5.20 9.15
CA ARG A 127 7.18 4.65 8.51
C ARG A 127 7.34 3.15 8.83
N PRO A 128 7.71 2.32 7.85
CA PRO A 128 7.71 2.60 6.41
C PRO A 128 6.36 2.36 5.74
N TYR A 129 5.52 1.50 6.32
CA TYR A 129 4.39 0.87 5.62
C TYR A 129 3.29 1.82 5.17
N GLY A 130 2.68 2.59 6.08
CA GLY A 130 1.60 3.47 5.68
C GLY A 130 2.05 4.53 4.68
N LEU A 131 3.27 5.08 4.83
CA LEU A 131 3.80 6.02 3.84
C LEU A 131 4.02 5.37 2.48
N ALA A 132 4.48 4.11 2.43
CA ALA A 132 4.63 3.38 1.18
C ALA A 132 3.28 3.15 0.49
N TRP A 133 2.23 2.84 1.25
CA TRP A 133 0.88 2.72 0.73
C TRP A 133 0.29 4.04 0.25
N LEU A 134 0.63 5.16 0.88
CA LEU A 134 0.23 6.49 0.37
C LEU A 134 0.89 6.78 -0.98
N LEU A 135 2.17 6.40 -1.16
CA LEU A 135 2.83 6.48 -2.46
C LEU A 135 2.21 5.52 -3.48
N GLN A 136 1.81 4.31 -3.08
CA GLN A 136 1.11 3.37 -3.94
C GLN A 136 -0.27 3.89 -4.39
N LEU A 137 -1.03 4.54 -3.50
CA LEU A 137 -2.26 5.25 -3.84
C LEU A 137 -2.00 6.35 -4.88
N HIS A 138 -0.95 7.15 -4.68
CA HIS A 138 -0.58 8.20 -5.62
C HIS A 138 -0.18 7.65 -7.00
N ALA A 139 0.57 6.53 -7.03
CA ALA A 139 0.92 5.84 -8.26
C ALA A 139 -0.32 5.32 -9.01
N GLU A 140 -1.28 4.73 -8.29
CA GLU A 140 -2.54 4.23 -8.86
C GLU A 140 -3.36 5.36 -9.52
N LEU A 141 -3.44 6.53 -8.88
CA LEU A 141 -4.07 7.72 -9.44
C LEU A 141 -3.34 8.24 -10.69
N ALA A 142 -2.02 8.07 -10.77
CA ALA A 142 -1.25 8.43 -11.95
C ALA A 142 -1.46 7.46 -13.13
N GLU A 143 -1.90 6.22 -12.89
CA GLU A 143 -2.20 5.26 -13.97
C GLU A 143 -3.58 5.45 -14.59
N TRP A 144 -4.51 6.06 -13.84
CA TRP A 144 -5.90 6.19 -14.27
C TRP A 144 -6.10 7.49 -15.06
N ASP A 145 -6.14 7.36 -16.39
CA ASP A 145 -6.46 8.48 -17.28
C ASP A 145 -7.96 8.85 -17.20
N ASP A 146 -8.31 9.69 -16.23
CA ASP A 146 -9.65 10.25 -16.01
C ASP A 146 -9.54 11.71 -15.50
N PRO A 147 -10.36 12.66 -16.01
CA PRO A 147 -10.29 14.06 -15.59
C PRO A 147 -10.48 14.32 -14.09
N GLN A 148 -11.41 13.63 -13.44
CA GLN A 148 -11.65 13.76 -12.00
C GLN A 148 -10.48 13.17 -11.21
N VAL A 149 -9.94 12.04 -11.68
CA VAL A 149 -8.82 11.38 -11.02
C VAL A 149 -7.55 12.23 -11.11
N ARG A 150 -7.34 12.94 -12.22
CA ARG A 150 -6.28 13.96 -12.32
C ARG A 150 -6.43 15.04 -11.26
N GLN A 151 -7.65 15.50 -10.97
CA GLN A 151 -7.88 16.49 -9.91
C GLN A 151 -7.57 15.92 -8.52
N TRP A 152 -7.94 14.67 -8.25
CA TRP A 152 -7.60 14.00 -6.99
C TRP A 152 -6.10 13.81 -6.81
N ARG A 153 -5.40 13.42 -7.88
CA ARG A 153 -3.93 13.31 -7.88
C ARG A 153 -3.29 14.65 -7.52
N LEU A 154 -3.69 15.74 -8.20
CA LEU A 154 -3.22 17.09 -7.91
C LEU A 154 -3.51 17.50 -6.45
N ALA A 155 -4.66 17.13 -5.90
CA ALA A 155 -4.97 17.39 -4.51
C ALA A 155 -4.02 16.63 -3.56
N LEU A 156 -3.63 15.38 -3.89
CA LEU A 156 -2.76 14.53 -3.07
C LEU A 156 -1.26 14.72 -3.31
N ASP A 157 -0.83 15.39 -4.39
CA ASP A 157 0.58 15.66 -4.70
C ASP A 157 1.38 16.17 -3.47
N PRO A 158 0.87 17.11 -2.65
CA PRO A 158 1.58 17.57 -1.45
C PRO A 158 1.82 16.48 -0.40
N LEU A 159 0.90 15.52 -0.25
CA LEU A 159 1.06 14.40 0.67
C LEU A 159 2.04 13.36 0.15
N ALA A 160 2.00 13.07 -1.15
CA ALA A 160 2.99 12.20 -1.78
C ALA A 160 4.40 12.79 -1.64
N ALA A 161 4.55 14.10 -1.85
CA ALA A 161 5.83 14.80 -1.64
C ALA A 161 6.31 14.73 -0.18
N GLU A 162 5.42 14.91 0.80
CA GLU A 162 5.76 14.76 2.23
C GLU A 162 6.20 13.33 2.56
N ALA A 163 5.49 12.30 2.07
CA ALA A 163 5.86 10.90 2.25
C ALA A 163 7.22 10.57 1.60
N ALA A 164 7.43 11.00 0.35
CA ALA A 164 8.70 10.83 -0.35
C ALA A 164 9.86 11.52 0.39
N GLY A 165 9.66 12.76 0.88
CA GLY A 165 10.66 13.46 1.69
C GLY A 165 11.03 12.72 2.97
N ARG A 166 10.07 12.04 3.61
CA ARG A 166 10.34 11.20 4.79
C ARG A 166 11.19 10.00 4.46
N PHE A 167 10.94 9.33 3.32
CA PHE A 167 11.82 8.25 2.86
C PHE A 167 13.22 8.77 2.52
N LYS A 168 13.34 9.86 1.75
CA LYS A 168 14.63 10.47 1.38
C LYS A 168 15.47 10.86 2.59
N SER A 169 14.83 11.35 3.67
CA SER A 169 15.52 11.73 4.91
C SER A 169 15.80 10.57 5.87
N TRP A 170 15.01 9.50 5.83
CA TRP A 170 15.10 8.35 6.75
C TRP A 170 15.99 7.23 6.22
N LEU A 171 15.86 6.85 4.96
CA LEU A 171 16.58 5.69 4.39
C LEU A 171 18.10 5.79 4.52
N PRO A 172 18.76 6.95 4.35
CA PRO A 172 20.20 7.07 4.58
C PRO A 172 20.63 6.82 6.04
N LYS A 173 19.70 6.93 6.99
CA LYS A 173 19.96 6.74 8.43
C LYS A 173 19.64 5.31 8.91
N LEU A 174 18.87 4.54 8.13
CA LEU A 174 18.51 3.18 8.47
C LEU A 174 19.70 2.26 8.23
N THR A 175 20.40 1.81 9.27
CA THR A 175 21.61 1.00 9.09
C THR A 175 21.33 -0.46 8.69
N HIS A 176 20.20 -1.01 9.15
CA HIS A 176 19.79 -2.39 8.89
C HIS A 176 18.34 -2.45 8.39
N PRO A 177 18.02 -3.36 7.46
CA PRO A 177 16.64 -3.60 7.07
C PRO A 177 15.87 -4.29 8.21
N ALA A 178 14.58 -3.97 8.35
CA ALA A 178 13.67 -4.78 9.16
C ALA A 178 13.13 -5.96 8.33
N ARG A 179 13.25 -7.18 8.85
CA ARG A 179 12.91 -8.45 8.16
C ARG A 179 11.78 -9.23 8.84
N THR A 180 10.82 -8.50 9.41
CA THR A 180 9.61 -9.05 10.06
C THR A 180 8.51 -9.26 9.02
N GLY A 181 7.47 -10.04 9.30
CA GLY A 181 6.28 -10.10 8.43
C GLY A 181 5.24 -9.03 8.79
N GLU A 182 5.68 -7.92 9.38
CA GLU A 182 4.84 -6.88 9.96
C GLU A 182 5.01 -5.52 9.25
N HIS A 183 4.32 -4.49 9.74
CA HIS A 183 4.35 -3.12 9.21
C HIS A 183 5.76 -2.49 9.20
N SER A 184 6.69 -2.97 10.00
CA SER A 184 8.06 -2.45 9.99
C SER A 184 8.89 -2.95 8.80
N GLN A 185 8.41 -3.96 8.05
CA GLN A 185 9.18 -4.63 7.00
C GLN A 185 9.63 -3.65 5.91
N SER A 186 10.94 -3.59 5.69
CA SER A 186 11.56 -2.63 4.78
C SER A 186 11.42 -3.00 3.30
N ALA A 187 11.54 -4.27 2.91
CA ALA A 187 11.55 -4.71 1.51
C ALA A 187 10.21 -4.48 0.81
N PHE A 188 9.10 -4.86 1.45
CA PHE A 188 7.74 -4.64 1.00
C PHE A 188 7.50 -3.14 0.74
N ALA A 189 7.81 -2.31 1.73
CA ALA A 189 7.66 -0.87 1.60
C ALA A 189 8.52 -0.32 0.46
N LEU A 190 9.80 -0.70 0.39
CA LEU A 190 10.72 -0.28 -0.67
C LEU A 190 10.25 -0.72 -2.07
N GLY A 191 9.59 -1.88 -2.20
CA GLY A 191 8.99 -2.33 -3.45
C GLY A 191 7.93 -1.35 -3.95
N LEU A 192 6.99 -0.96 -3.09
CA LEU A 192 5.96 0.04 -3.40
C LEU A 192 6.57 1.41 -3.74
N VAL A 193 7.57 1.85 -2.95
CA VAL A 193 8.25 3.14 -3.20
C VAL A 193 9.01 3.12 -4.54
N LEU A 194 9.63 2.00 -4.92
CA LEU A 194 10.32 1.85 -6.19
C LEU A 194 9.36 1.97 -7.38
N ASP A 195 8.19 1.32 -7.31
CA ASP A 195 7.17 1.41 -8.35
C ASP A 195 6.64 2.83 -8.47
N TRP A 196 6.34 3.48 -7.34
CA TRP A 196 5.93 4.88 -7.32
C TRP A 196 6.97 5.79 -7.95
N ALA A 197 8.25 5.65 -7.59
CA ALA A 197 9.34 6.47 -8.10
C ALA A 197 9.47 6.33 -9.63
N ARG A 198 9.40 5.11 -10.14
CA ARG A 198 9.43 4.83 -11.58
C ARG A 198 8.22 5.41 -12.30
N LYS A 199 7.03 5.24 -11.72
CA LYS A 199 5.77 5.72 -12.32
C LYS A 199 5.71 7.24 -12.40
N THR A 200 6.21 7.93 -11.39
CA THR A 200 6.17 9.39 -11.28
C THR A 200 7.42 10.09 -11.82
N GLY A 201 8.47 9.33 -12.12
CA GLY A 201 9.73 9.86 -12.65
C GLY A 201 10.68 10.43 -11.58
N ASP A 202 10.49 10.12 -10.29
CA ASP A 202 11.40 10.55 -9.22
C ASP A 202 12.70 9.71 -9.26
N ARG A 203 13.63 10.16 -10.11
CA ARG A 203 14.93 9.48 -10.33
C ARG A 203 15.81 9.43 -9.09
N GLU A 204 15.71 10.44 -8.22
CA GLU A 204 16.45 10.47 -6.97
C GLU A 204 15.95 9.39 -6.01
N MET A 205 14.63 9.26 -5.85
CA MET A 205 14.03 8.20 -5.05
C MET A 205 14.34 6.82 -5.63
N GLU A 206 14.20 6.63 -6.94
CA GLU A 206 14.52 5.37 -7.62
C GLU A 206 15.98 4.94 -7.32
N ALA A 207 16.94 5.85 -7.52
CA ALA A 207 18.35 5.57 -7.26
C ALA A 207 18.63 5.29 -5.78
N LEU A 208 17.97 6.01 -4.86
CA LEU A 208 18.10 5.78 -3.42
C LEU A 208 17.59 4.39 -3.04
N VAL A 209 16.38 4.01 -3.50
CA VAL A 209 15.78 2.71 -3.18
C VAL A 209 16.61 1.56 -3.73
N ILE A 210 17.05 1.64 -5.00
CA ILE A 210 17.90 0.62 -5.62
C ILE A 210 19.19 0.43 -4.81
N ARG A 211 19.86 1.52 -4.45
CA ARG A 211 21.10 1.46 -3.67
C ARG A 211 20.88 0.79 -2.32
N ARG A 212 19.87 1.22 -1.57
CA ARG A 212 19.58 0.64 -0.25
C ARG A 212 19.14 -0.81 -0.34
N ALA A 213 18.36 -1.19 -1.36
CA ALA A 213 17.99 -2.58 -1.59
C ALA A 213 19.23 -3.46 -1.82
N LEU A 214 20.18 -3.00 -2.63
CA LEU A 214 21.45 -3.71 -2.86
C LEU A 214 22.31 -3.78 -1.59
N ASP A 215 22.41 -2.70 -0.81
CA ASP A 215 23.15 -2.67 0.46
C ASP A 215 22.59 -3.68 1.47
N TYR A 216 21.25 -3.80 1.53
CA TYR A 216 20.55 -4.63 2.51
C TYR A 216 20.45 -6.09 2.10
N TYR A 217 20.12 -6.35 0.84
CA TYR A 217 19.65 -7.65 0.36
C TYR A 217 20.48 -8.22 -0.80
N GLY A 218 21.39 -7.43 -1.38
CA GLY A 218 22.14 -7.83 -2.58
C GLY A 218 23.07 -9.04 -2.40
N ARG A 219 23.39 -9.40 -1.17
CA ARG A 219 24.23 -10.56 -0.82
C ARG A 219 23.44 -11.73 -0.23
N ASP A 220 22.16 -11.56 -0.01
CA ASP A 220 21.33 -12.57 0.65
C ASP A 220 21.09 -13.76 -0.27
N LYS A 221 21.16 -14.97 0.31
CA LYS A 221 20.98 -16.25 -0.38
C LYS A 221 20.39 -17.27 0.58
N GLY A 222 19.60 -18.21 0.05
CA GLY A 222 19.13 -19.36 0.81
C GLY A 222 18.18 -18.99 1.95
N TRP A 223 17.26 -18.06 1.72
CA TRP A 223 16.24 -17.71 2.71
C TRP A 223 15.51 -18.97 3.21
N SER A 224 15.45 -19.13 4.54
CA SER A 224 14.86 -20.32 5.15
C SER A 224 13.38 -20.06 5.42
N PHE A 225 12.53 -20.60 4.54
CA PHE A 225 11.08 -20.52 4.67
C PHE A 225 10.52 -21.33 5.85
N SER A 226 11.32 -22.16 6.52
CA SER A 226 10.84 -22.92 7.70
C SER A 226 10.56 -22.03 8.92
N PHE A 227 11.00 -20.77 8.91
CA PHE A 227 10.81 -19.82 10.00
C PHE A 227 9.71 -18.79 9.73
N GLU A 228 8.99 -18.88 8.61
CA GLU A 228 7.89 -17.98 8.27
C GLU A 228 6.65 -18.74 7.76
N PRO A 229 5.44 -18.17 7.91
CA PRO A 229 5.15 -16.95 8.66
C PRO A 229 5.27 -17.16 10.18
N GLY A 230 5.84 -16.17 10.87
CA GLY A 230 5.72 -16.05 12.31
C GLY A 230 4.26 -15.77 12.73
N GLY A 231 3.93 -15.98 14.00
CA GLY A 231 2.54 -15.85 14.46
C GLY A 231 1.92 -14.45 14.36
N GLN A 232 2.74 -13.42 14.11
CA GLN A 232 2.31 -12.03 13.93
C GLN A 232 2.46 -11.55 12.48
N ASP A 233 2.97 -12.41 11.59
CA ASP A 233 3.24 -12.05 10.21
C ASP A 233 1.94 -12.02 9.41
N PHE A 234 1.72 -10.94 8.67
CA PHE A 234 0.67 -10.86 7.65
C PHE A 234 1.23 -10.91 6.22
N LEU A 235 2.55 -10.92 6.07
CA LEU A 235 3.28 -11.13 4.82
C LEU A 235 4.47 -12.04 5.08
N SER A 236 4.96 -12.70 4.03
CA SER A 236 6.22 -13.46 4.08
C SER A 236 7.41 -12.51 3.93
N PRO A 237 8.33 -12.44 4.92
CA PRO A 237 9.55 -11.64 4.80
C PRO A 237 10.42 -12.05 3.61
N GLY A 238 10.60 -13.36 3.41
CA GLY A 238 11.41 -13.89 2.30
C GLY A 238 10.83 -13.55 0.93
N LEU A 239 9.51 -13.67 0.75
CA LEU A 239 8.86 -13.29 -0.49
C LEU A 239 8.85 -11.77 -0.71
N ALA A 240 8.74 -10.96 0.35
CA ALA A 240 8.84 -9.51 0.23
C ALA A 240 10.24 -9.06 -0.24
N GLU A 241 11.29 -9.70 0.27
CA GLU A 241 12.66 -9.48 -0.20
C GLU A 241 12.85 -9.92 -1.65
N ALA A 242 12.41 -11.14 -1.99
CA ALA A 242 12.49 -11.65 -3.36
C ALA A 242 11.72 -10.74 -4.34
N ASP A 243 10.55 -10.24 -3.95
CA ASP A 243 9.74 -9.32 -4.75
C ASP A 243 10.41 -7.97 -4.98
N LEU A 244 11.09 -7.42 -3.96
CA LEU A 244 11.91 -6.21 -4.15
C LEU A 244 13.09 -6.51 -5.08
N MET A 245 13.84 -7.58 -4.81
CA MET A 245 15.09 -7.85 -5.52
C MET A 245 14.88 -8.20 -6.99
N ARG A 246 13.76 -8.87 -7.36
CA ARG A 246 13.43 -9.05 -8.79
C ARG A 246 13.19 -7.73 -9.53
N ARG A 247 12.68 -6.68 -8.85
CA ARG A 247 12.45 -5.35 -9.45
C ARG A 247 13.75 -4.55 -9.59
N VAL A 248 14.73 -4.83 -8.72
CA VAL A 248 16.04 -4.16 -8.67
C VAL A 248 17.02 -4.79 -9.65
N LEU A 249 17.11 -6.11 -9.70
CA LEU A 249 18.06 -6.84 -10.56
C LEU A 249 17.61 -6.94 -12.01
N GLY A 250 16.32 -6.75 -12.28
CA GLY A 250 15.73 -6.92 -13.61
C GLY A 250 15.59 -8.40 -14.01
N PRO A 251 14.89 -8.68 -15.12
CA PRO A 251 14.84 -10.02 -15.70
C PRO A 251 16.24 -10.46 -16.11
N ARG A 252 16.53 -11.75 -15.92
CA ARG A 252 17.72 -12.40 -16.50
C ARG A 252 17.40 -12.91 -17.89
#